data_AF-A0A3M1HRT2-F1
#
_entry.id   AF-A0A3M1HRT2-F1
#
_cell.length_a   1.000
_cell.length_b   1.000
_cell.length_c   1.000
_cell.angle_alpha   90.00
_cell.angle_beta   90.00
_cell.angle_gamma   90.00
#
_symmetry.space_group_name_H-M   'P 1'
#
loop_
_entity.id
_entity.type
_entity.pdbx_description
1 polymer ?
#
loop_
_entity_poly.entity_id
_entity_poly.type
_entity_poly.pdbx_seq_one_letter_code
_entity_poly.pdbx_strand_id
1 'polypeptide(L)'
;MKGYLAFVLHAHLPYVHHPEYETFLEERWLFEGILETYIPLLRMAESLKKDKIPFRLTLSLSPPLLNMLADIHLKEKFQNHLLGLIELSQKEIIRTKGTPFEALAKLYHNQFLQTLDFWTVWEGNLIEAFKQQQDSFEFITTCATHGFLPAYREYPQAIGSQIRIGMEYFYSQMGFYPKGMWLPECAYFPGLDKILYQEGVGYFFVERHGLQYACPMPENGVYSPIYTPEGVAVFGRDPLSSEKVWSGEVGYPGHPYYREFYRDVGYDLDFEYVKPYINPDGMRCNTGIK
;
A
#
# COMPACT_ATOMS: atom_id res chain seq x y z
N MET A 1 30.76 -2.28 9.92
CA MET A 1 29.38 -2.26 9.40
C MET A 1 29.45 -2.56 7.90
N LYS A 2 28.59 -3.42 7.33
CA LYS A 2 28.68 -3.85 5.91
C LYS A 2 27.94 -2.92 4.93
N GLY A 3 27.04 -2.06 5.41
CA GLY A 3 26.20 -1.14 4.61
C GLY A 3 24.85 -0.92 5.28
N TYR A 4 23.97 -0.16 4.62
CA TYR A 4 22.57 0.04 5.01
C TYR A 4 21.64 -0.42 3.89
N LEU A 5 20.47 -0.94 4.25
CA LEU A 5 19.39 -1.29 3.33
C LEU A 5 18.11 -0.59 3.81
N ALA A 6 17.46 0.15 2.93
CA ALA A 6 16.21 0.84 3.22
C ALA A 6 15.12 0.35 2.26
N PHE A 7 14.14 -0.36 2.79
CA PHE A 7 12.91 -0.65 2.07
C PHE A 7 11.95 0.52 2.22
N VAL A 8 11.45 1.01 1.09
CA VAL A 8 10.46 2.08 1.03
C VAL A 8 9.22 1.52 0.35
N LEU A 9 8.16 1.33 1.12
CA LEU A 9 6.89 0.79 0.67
C LEU A 9 5.95 1.95 0.35
N HIS A 10 5.43 2.02 -0.87
CA HIS A 10 4.49 3.07 -1.27
C HIS A 10 3.06 2.55 -1.26
N ALA A 11 2.27 2.92 -0.23
CA ALA A 11 0.85 2.56 -0.15
C ALA A 11 -0.04 3.72 -0.61
N HIS A 12 -0.67 3.52 -1.76
CA HIS A 12 -1.58 4.47 -2.37
C HIS A 12 -2.73 3.75 -3.09
N LEU A 13 -3.93 4.32 -2.98
CA LEU A 13 -5.07 4.06 -3.83
C LEU A 13 -5.73 5.41 -4.16
N PRO A 14 -6.29 5.59 -5.36
CA PRO A 14 -7.09 6.78 -5.66
C PRO A 14 -8.29 6.85 -4.72
N TYR A 15 -8.81 8.06 -4.48
CA TYR A 15 -10.01 8.21 -3.64
C TYR A 15 -11.23 7.63 -4.36
N VAL A 16 -11.76 6.54 -3.83
CA VAL A 16 -12.97 5.86 -4.31
C VAL A 16 -13.89 5.65 -3.12
N HIS A 17 -15.01 6.36 -3.11
CA HIS A 17 -16.01 6.23 -2.06
C HIS A 17 -17.38 6.58 -2.63
N HIS A 18 -18.26 5.59 -2.66
CA HIS A 18 -19.61 5.70 -3.18
C HIS A 18 -20.63 5.25 -2.13
N PRO A 19 -20.96 6.11 -1.14
CA PRO A 19 -21.90 5.78 -0.09
C PRO A 19 -23.33 5.54 -0.60
N GLU A 20 -23.66 6.01 -1.81
CA GLU A 20 -24.94 5.82 -2.47
C GLU A 20 -25.19 4.38 -2.94
N TYR A 21 -24.16 3.54 -3.02
CA TYR A 21 -24.26 2.13 -3.40
C TYR A 21 -23.85 1.22 -2.24
N GLU A 22 -24.62 0.15 -2.00
CA GLU A 22 -24.25 -0.87 -1.00
C GLU A 22 -22.95 -1.58 -1.39
N THR A 23 -22.71 -1.77 -2.69
CA THR A 23 -21.51 -2.37 -3.24
C THR A 23 -21.07 -1.59 -4.49
N PHE A 24 -19.77 -1.39 -4.62
CA PHE A 24 -19.16 -0.73 -5.77
C PHE A 24 -17.86 -1.45 -6.13
N LEU A 25 -17.62 -1.70 -7.43
CA LEU A 25 -16.55 -2.57 -7.88
C LEU A 25 -15.17 -2.03 -7.48
N GLU A 26 -14.94 -0.73 -7.67
CA GLU A 26 -13.67 -0.07 -7.44
C GLU A 26 -13.35 0.07 -5.93
N GLU A 27 -14.35 0.02 -5.04
CA GLU A 27 -14.12 -0.03 -3.59
C GLU A 27 -13.45 -1.37 -3.18
N ARG A 28 -13.59 -2.43 -3.98
CA ARG A 28 -12.92 -3.72 -3.72
C ARG A 28 -11.40 -3.61 -3.73
N TRP A 29 -10.82 -2.65 -4.44
CA TRP A 29 -9.37 -2.43 -4.43
C TRP A 29 -8.86 -2.08 -3.03
N LEU A 30 -9.65 -1.31 -2.26
CA LEU A 30 -9.34 -1.03 -0.86
C LEU A 30 -9.41 -2.30 -0.02
N PHE A 31 -10.46 -3.10 -0.21
CA PHE A 31 -10.67 -4.33 0.56
C PHE A 31 -9.57 -5.36 0.31
N GLU A 32 -9.18 -5.54 -0.96
CA GLU A 32 -8.04 -6.36 -1.36
C GLU A 32 -6.74 -5.82 -0.75
N GLY A 33 -6.50 -4.51 -0.79
CA GLY A 33 -5.35 -3.88 -0.14
C GLY A 33 -5.30 -4.15 1.37
N ILE A 34 -6.44 -4.08 2.05
CA ILE A 34 -6.54 -4.40 3.48
C ILE A 34 -6.22 -5.87 3.74
N LEU A 35 -6.84 -6.80 2.99
CA LEU A 35 -6.73 -8.25 3.18
C LEU A 35 -5.36 -8.81 2.83
N GLU A 36 -4.82 -8.40 1.69
CA GLU A 36 -3.66 -9.02 1.06
C GLU A 36 -2.36 -8.26 1.40
N THR A 37 -2.44 -7.01 1.87
CA THR A 37 -1.26 -6.16 2.13
C THR A 37 -1.23 -5.53 3.52
N TYR A 38 -2.18 -4.68 3.88
CA TYR A 38 -2.05 -3.82 5.06
C TYR A 38 -2.11 -4.59 6.38
N ILE A 39 -3.12 -5.45 6.57
CA ILE A 39 -3.21 -6.30 7.76
C ILE A 39 -2.06 -7.31 7.79
N PRO A 40 -1.72 -8.03 6.71
CA PRO A 40 -0.53 -8.89 6.68
C PRO A 40 0.77 -8.18 7.07
N LEU A 41 0.98 -6.93 6.62
CA LEU A 41 2.16 -6.13 6.97
C LEU A 41 2.20 -5.78 8.46
N LEU A 42 1.06 -5.39 9.04
CA LEU A 42 0.95 -5.10 10.48
C LEU A 42 1.19 -6.36 11.32
N ARG A 43 0.62 -7.49 10.91
CA ARG A 43 0.84 -8.78 11.59
C ARG A 43 2.28 -9.26 11.49
N MET A 44 2.95 -9.04 10.35
CA MET A 44 4.38 -9.30 10.19
C MET A 44 5.19 -8.45 11.19
N ALA A 45 4.88 -7.15 11.29
CA ALA A 45 5.53 -6.25 12.23
C ALA A 45 5.38 -6.71 13.69
N GLU A 46 4.15 -7.08 14.09
CA GLU A 46 3.86 -7.63 15.42
C GLU A 46 4.61 -8.93 15.69
N SER A 47 4.71 -9.84 14.71
CA SER A 47 5.47 -11.08 14.83
C SER A 47 6.96 -10.82 15.03
N LEU A 48 7.57 -9.95 14.21
CA LEU A 48 8.99 -9.61 14.34
C LEU A 48 9.29 -8.96 15.69
N LYS A 49 8.42 -8.09 16.19
CA LYS A 49 8.53 -7.49 17.52
C LYS A 49 8.43 -8.54 18.63
N LYS A 50 7.45 -9.45 18.54
CA LYS A 50 7.28 -10.56 19.50
C LYS A 50 8.53 -11.44 19.56
N ASP A 51 9.13 -11.71 18.40
CA ASP A 51 10.36 -12.50 18.27
C ASP A 51 11.63 -11.68 18.58
N LYS A 52 11.48 -10.40 18.93
CA LYS A 52 12.56 -9.44 19.26
C LYS A 52 13.58 -9.28 18.12
N ILE A 53 13.13 -9.40 16.88
CA ILE A 53 13.95 -9.20 15.68
C ILE A 53 13.93 -7.70 15.34
N PRO A 54 15.07 -7.00 15.40
CA PRO A 54 15.11 -5.59 15.06
C PRO A 54 14.96 -5.41 13.54
N PHE A 55 14.04 -4.54 13.13
CA PHE A 55 13.84 -4.16 11.74
C PHE A 55 13.48 -2.68 11.62
N ARG A 56 13.70 -2.10 10.44
CA ARG A 56 13.28 -0.74 10.12
C ARG A 56 12.78 -0.70 8.68
N LEU A 57 11.59 -0.14 8.47
CA LEU A 57 10.98 0.05 7.15
C LEU A 57 10.50 1.49 7.01
N THR A 58 10.46 2.02 5.79
CA THR A 58 9.77 3.27 5.49
C THR A 58 8.47 2.94 4.76
N LEU A 59 7.35 3.49 5.20
CA LEU A 59 6.04 3.28 4.57
C LEU A 59 5.40 4.64 4.28
N SER A 60 5.12 4.92 3.01
CA SER A 60 4.31 6.09 2.68
C SER A 60 2.83 5.74 2.73
N LEU A 61 2.04 6.54 3.44
CA LEU A 61 0.58 6.43 3.45
C LEU A 61 0.01 7.66 2.75
N SER A 62 -0.63 7.46 1.60
CA SER A 62 -1.19 8.60 0.87
C SER A 62 -2.43 9.19 1.57
N PRO A 63 -2.65 10.52 1.47
CA PRO A 63 -3.86 11.14 2.03
C PRO A 63 -5.18 10.52 1.53
N PRO A 64 -5.36 10.18 0.23
CA PRO A 64 -6.56 9.48 -0.23
C PRO A 64 -6.78 8.12 0.44
N LEU A 65 -5.70 7.34 0.61
CA LEU A 65 -5.76 6.05 1.30
C LEU A 65 -6.13 6.21 2.77
N LEU A 66 -5.46 7.12 3.48
CA LEU A 66 -5.78 7.40 4.89
C LEU A 66 -7.24 7.84 5.06
N ASN A 67 -7.76 8.63 4.12
CA ASN A 67 -9.15 9.07 4.14
C ASN A 67 -10.12 7.89 4.01
N MET A 68 -9.88 7.01 3.03
CA MET A 68 -10.69 5.81 2.84
C MET A 68 -10.58 4.82 4.02
N LEU A 69 -9.40 4.68 4.64
CA LEU A 69 -9.20 3.85 5.82
C LEU A 69 -9.88 4.41 7.08
N ALA A 70 -10.12 5.73 7.13
CA ALA A 70 -10.80 6.38 8.24
C ALA A 70 -12.33 6.32 8.11
N ASP A 71 -12.86 6.25 6.89
CA ASP A 71 -14.28 6.33 6.59
C ASP A 71 -15.10 5.17 7.20
N ILE A 72 -16.25 5.51 7.79
CA ILE A 72 -17.09 4.54 8.50
C ILE A 72 -17.86 3.61 7.56
N HIS A 73 -18.34 4.11 6.41
CA HIS A 73 -19.10 3.31 5.46
C HIS A 73 -18.17 2.29 4.78
N LEU A 74 -16.95 2.69 4.41
CA LEU A 74 -15.96 1.78 3.84
C LEU A 74 -15.53 0.70 4.85
N LYS A 75 -15.43 1.03 6.15
CA LYS A 75 -15.19 0.03 7.21
C LYS A 75 -16.32 -0.99 7.32
N GLU A 76 -17.56 -0.53 7.32
CA GLU A 76 -18.74 -1.41 7.39
C GLU A 76 -18.83 -2.31 6.15
N LYS A 77 -18.64 -1.74 4.95
CA LYS A 77 -18.58 -2.49 3.69
C LYS A 77 -17.47 -3.53 3.69
N PHE A 78 -16.28 -3.16 4.15
CA PHE A 78 -15.15 -4.10 4.28
C PHE A 78 -15.48 -5.26 5.23
N GLN A 79 -16.07 -4.97 6.39
CA GLN A 79 -16.46 -5.99 7.35
C GLN A 79 -17.48 -6.97 6.75
N ASN A 80 -18.50 -6.46 6.05
CA ASN A 80 -19.47 -7.29 5.35
C ASN A 80 -18.82 -8.14 4.25
N HIS A 81 -17.90 -7.56 3.49
CA HIS A 81 -17.12 -8.28 2.48
C HIS A 81 -16.31 -9.44 3.09
N LEU A 82 -15.58 -9.17 4.19
CA LEU A 82 -14.80 -10.18 4.91
C LEU A 82 -15.68 -11.31 5.45
N LEU A 83 -16.85 -11.01 6.02
CA LEU A 83 -17.80 -12.03 6.47
C LEU A 83 -18.31 -12.89 5.30
N GLY A 84 -18.56 -12.30 4.14
CA GLY A 84 -18.88 -13.04 2.92
C GLY A 84 -17.77 -13.99 2.47
N LEU A 85 -16.50 -13.57 2.55
CA LEU A 85 -15.35 -14.44 2.26
C LEU A 85 -15.18 -15.57 3.27
N ILE A 86 -15.48 -15.33 4.56
CA ILE A 86 -15.49 -16.37 5.59
C ILE A 86 -16.57 -17.41 5.28
N GLU A 87 -17.77 -16.99 4.89
CA GLU A 87 -18.85 -17.89 4.47
C GLU A 87 -18.44 -18.71 3.23
N LEU A 88 -17.93 -18.05 2.18
CA LEU A 88 -17.48 -18.71 0.96
C LEU A 88 -16.37 -19.72 1.24
N SER A 89 -15.34 -19.34 2.00
CA SER A 89 -14.24 -20.23 2.35
C SER A 89 -14.69 -21.43 3.19
N GLN A 90 -15.71 -21.28 4.05
CA GLN A 90 -16.32 -22.41 4.76
C GLN A 90 -17.03 -23.38 3.80
N LYS A 91 -17.75 -22.86 2.79
CA LYS A 91 -18.36 -23.69 1.74
C LYS A 91 -17.29 -24.39 0.90
N GLU A 92 -16.19 -23.72 0.60
CA GLU A 92 -15.06 -24.29 -0.14
C GLU A 92 -14.39 -25.43 0.62
N ILE A 93 -14.23 -25.35 1.95
CA ILE A 93 -13.70 -26.46 2.78
C ILE A 93 -14.55 -27.72 2.61
N ILE A 94 -15.88 -27.58 2.56
CA ILE A 94 -16.80 -28.71 2.37
C ILE A 94 -16.69 -29.25 0.94
N ARG A 95 -16.73 -28.36 -0.06
CA ARG A 95 -16.69 -28.73 -1.50
C ARG A 95 -15.39 -29.41 -1.88
N THR A 96 -14.27 -28.94 -1.34
CA THR A 96 -12.92 -29.44 -1.67
C THR A 96 -12.47 -30.61 -0.81
N LYS A 97 -13.30 -31.10 0.12
CA LYS A 97 -12.96 -32.21 1.02
C LYS A 97 -12.50 -33.45 0.24
N GLY A 98 -11.36 -34.01 0.62
CA GLY A 98 -10.73 -35.16 -0.05
C GLY A 98 -10.06 -34.84 -1.39
N THR A 99 -10.05 -33.59 -1.83
CA THR A 99 -9.33 -33.13 -3.02
C THR A 99 -7.98 -32.49 -2.62
N PRO A 100 -7.04 -32.31 -3.57
CA PRO A 100 -5.79 -31.58 -3.30
C PRO A 100 -5.99 -30.14 -2.79
N PHE A 101 -7.17 -29.54 -3.02
CA PHE A 101 -7.47 -28.16 -2.63
C PHE A 101 -7.99 -28.01 -1.19
N GLU A 102 -8.27 -29.10 -0.47
CA GLU A 102 -8.82 -29.03 0.90
C GLU A 102 -7.92 -28.22 1.84
N ALA A 103 -6.61 -28.43 1.76
CA ALA A 103 -5.64 -27.72 2.60
C ALA A 103 -5.61 -26.21 2.28
N LEU A 104 -5.75 -25.85 1.00
CA LEU A 104 -5.76 -24.46 0.54
C LEU A 104 -7.05 -23.74 0.98
N ALA A 105 -8.22 -24.39 0.86
CA ALA A 105 -9.47 -23.84 1.35
C ALA A 105 -9.43 -23.57 2.87
N LYS A 106 -8.83 -24.48 3.65
CA LYS A 106 -8.58 -24.27 5.09
C LYS A 106 -7.61 -23.14 5.37
N LEU A 107 -6.55 -23.01 4.57
CA LEU A 107 -5.58 -21.91 4.70
C LEU A 107 -6.28 -20.55 4.54
N TYR A 108 -7.07 -20.39 3.47
CA TYR A 108 -7.83 -19.16 3.21
C TYR A 108 -8.83 -18.85 4.33
N HIS A 109 -9.62 -19.84 4.75
CA HIS A 109 -10.58 -19.65 5.84
C HIS A 109 -9.88 -19.18 7.12
N ASN A 110 -8.76 -19.80 7.50
CA ASN A 110 -7.99 -19.41 8.67
C ASN A 110 -7.39 -18.00 8.52
N GLN A 111 -6.93 -17.63 7.33
CA GLN A 111 -6.43 -16.28 7.06
C GLN A 111 -7.54 -15.24 7.22
N PHE A 112 -8.74 -15.48 6.71
CA PHE A 112 -9.87 -14.56 6.86
C PHE A 112 -10.33 -14.45 8.32
N LEU A 113 -10.37 -15.55 9.08
CA LEU A 113 -10.65 -15.51 10.51
C LEU A 113 -9.60 -14.69 11.28
N GLN A 114 -8.32 -14.88 10.99
CA GLN A 114 -7.24 -14.09 11.60
C GLN A 114 -7.34 -12.61 11.25
N THR A 115 -7.75 -12.28 10.02
CA THR A 115 -8.02 -10.91 9.60
C THR A 115 -9.22 -10.34 10.36
N LEU A 116 -10.29 -11.13 10.57
CA LEU A 116 -11.45 -10.69 11.35
C LEU A 116 -11.10 -10.45 12.83
N ASP A 117 -10.28 -11.33 13.41
CA ASP A 117 -9.77 -11.16 14.77
C ASP A 117 -8.97 -9.86 14.88
N PHE A 118 -8.04 -9.63 13.94
CA PHE A 118 -7.25 -8.39 13.88
C PHE A 118 -8.16 -7.16 13.73
N TRP A 119 -9.09 -7.21 12.78
CA TRP A 119 -10.04 -6.15 12.51
C TRP A 119 -10.87 -5.80 13.76
N THR A 120 -11.31 -6.82 14.50
CA THR A 120 -12.09 -6.67 15.73
C THR A 120 -11.27 -6.09 16.87
N VAL A 121 -10.04 -6.56 17.08
CA VAL A 121 -9.11 -6.01 18.11
C VAL A 121 -8.86 -4.53 17.91
N TRP A 122 -8.78 -4.09 16.65
CA TRP A 122 -8.56 -2.69 16.28
C TRP A 122 -9.85 -1.89 16.07
N GLU A 123 -11.03 -2.50 16.24
CA GLU A 123 -12.33 -1.87 15.96
C GLU A 123 -12.39 -1.25 14.55
N GLY A 124 -11.76 -1.91 13.57
CA GLY A 124 -11.62 -1.43 12.19
C GLY A 124 -10.69 -0.23 11.99
N ASN A 125 -9.96 0.20 13.02
CA ASN A 125 -9.07 1.36 12.96
C ASN A 125 -7.62 0.98 12.63
N LEU A 126 -7.36 0.74 11.34
CA LEU A 126 -6.01 0.41 10.86
C LEU A 126 -5.00 1.56 11.00
N ILE A 127 -5.47 2.81 11.06
CA ILE A 127 -4.59 3.98 11.25
C ILE A 127 -3.95 3.92 12.64
N GLU A 128 -4.72 3.60 13.68
CA GLU A 128 -4.18 3.38 15.03
C GLU A 128 -3.25 2.17 15.08
N ALA A 129 -3.57 1.10 14.35
CA ALA A 129 -2.69 -0.05 14.21
C ALA A 129 -1.32 0.33 13.62
N PHE A 130 -1.29 1.17 12.57
CA PHE A 130 -0.05 1.72 12.02
C PHE A 130 0.67 2.63 13.01
N LYS A 131 -0.05 3.49 13.75
CA LYS A 131 0.58 4.38 14.75
C LYS A 131 1.32 3.62 15.84
N GLN A 132 0.87 2.43 16.24
CA GLN A 132 1.61 1.57 17.18
C GLN A 132 2.92 0.98 16.62
N GLN A 133 3.21 1.18 15.34
CA GLN A 133 4.42 0.68 14.69
C GLN A 133 5.49 1.75 14.45
N GLN A 134 5.37 2.97 14.98
CA GLN A 134 6.33 4.09 14.76
C GLN A 134 7.78 3.82 15.25
N ASP A 135 7.96 2.88 16.15
CA ASP A 135 9.27 2.40 16.63
C ASP A 135 9.98 1.50 15.61
N SER A 136 9.25 0.94 14.63
CA SER A 136 9.79 0.04 13.60
C SER A 136 9.58 0.56 12.18
N PHE A 137 8.58 1.41 11.98
CA PHE A 137 8.30 2.08 10.72
C PHE A 137 8.60 3.57 10.83
N GLU A 138 9.25 4.10 9.81
CA GLU A 138 9.17 5.53 9.50
C GLU A 138 8.01 5.75 8.54
N PHE A 139 6.99 6.49 8.98
CA PHE A 139 5.88 6.84 8.12
C PHE A 139 6.14 8.18 7.42
N ILE A 140 5.90 8.18 6.12
CA ILE A 140 5.94 9.38 5.27
C ILE A 140 4.61 9.57 4.55
N THR A 141 4.44 10.70 3.88
CA THR A 141 3.22 10.99 3.10
C THR A 141 3.53 11.23 1.63
N THR A 142 2.52 11.58 0.85
CA THR A 142 2.63 12.17 -0.48
C THR A 142 1.76 13.44 -0.54
N CYS A 143 1.63 14.05 -1.71
CA CYS A 143 0.72 15.19 -1.90
C CYS A 143 -0.76 14.77 -1.80
N ALA A 144 -1.65 15.74 -1.58
CA ALA A 144 -3.04 15.54 -1.18
C ALA A 144 -3.83 14.55 -2.04
N THR A 145 -3.64 14.55 -3.36
CA THR A 145 -4.40 13.69 -4.27
C THR A 145 -3.52 12.82 -5.15
N HIS A 146 -2.24 12.63 -4.79
CA HIS A 146 -1.25 11.94 -5.62
C HIS A 146 -1.14 12.53 -7.05
N GLY A 147 -1.38 13.84 -7.20
CA GLY A 147 -1.31 14.50 -8.51
C GLY A 147 0.12 14.56 -9.06
N PHE A 148 0.29 14.27 -10.35
CA PHE A 148 1.59 14.34 -11.04
C PHE A 148 2.13 15.80 -11.07
N LEU A 149 2.91 16.16 -10.06
CA LEU A 149 3.32 17.54 -9.79
C LEU A 149 3.99 18.25 -10.98
N PRO A 150 4.84 17.60 -11.81
CA PRO A 150 5.45 18.27 -12.95
C PRO A 150 4.45 18.80 -13.99
N ALA A 151 3.24 18.24 -14.09
CA ALA A 151 2.20 18.78 -14.96
C ALA A 151 1.70 20.17 -14.50
N TYR A 152 1.91 20.51 -13.23
CA TYR A 152 1.48 21.77 -12.62
C TYR A 152 2.65 22.74 -12.41
N ARG A 153 3.80 22.54 -13.07
CA ARG A 153 5.02 23.34 -12.85
C ARG A 153 4.86 24.85 -13.03
N GLU A 154 3.90 25.27 -13.86
CA GLU A 154 3.58 26.69 -14.08
C GLU A 154 2.70 27.29 -12.96
N TYR A 155 2.18 26.44 -12.08
CA TYR A 155 1.28 26.78 -10.98
C TYR A 155 1.90 26.38 -9.62
N PRO A 156 3.00 27.00 -9.18
CA PRO A 156 3.69 26.63 -7.94
C PRO A 156 2.80 26.73 -6.69
N GLN A 157 1.79 27.61 -6.71
CA GLN A 157 0.79 27.73 -5.64
C GLN A 157 -0.09 26.47 -5.53
N ALA A 158 -0.44 25.85 -6.66
CA ALA A 158 -1.22 24.61 -6.69
C ALA A 158 -0.37 23.43 -6.16
N ILE A 159 0.91 23.37 -6.56
CA ILE A 159 1.86 22.38 -6.03
C ILE A 159 2.06 22.55 -4.52
N GLY A 160 2.30 23.78 -4.05
CA GLY A 160 2.42 24.07 -2.62
C GLY A 160 1.17 23.67 -1.84
N SER A 161 -0.02 23.97 -2.38
CA SER A 161 -1.29 23.54 -1.78
C SER A 161 -1.43 22.02 -1.70
N GLN A 162 -1.07 21.31 -2.77
CA GLN A 162 -1.07 19.84 -2.81
C GLN A 162 -0.15 19.23 -1.74
N ILE A 163 1.04 19.78 -1.56
CA ILE A 163 2.01 19.32 -0.54
C ILE A 163 1.49 19.64 0.86
N ARG A 164 1.09 20.89 1.11
CA ARG A 164 0.61 21.35 2.42
C ARG A 164 -0.60 20.57 2.92
N ILE A 165 -1.64 20.46 2.08
CA ILE A 165 -2.86 19.72 2.42
C ILE A 165 -2.53 18.25 2.69
N GLY A 166 -1.62 17.64 1.91
CA GLY A 166 -1.20 16.27 2.14
C GLY A 166 -0.48 16.06 3.48
N MET A 167 0.37 17.01 3.88
CA MET A 167 1.07 16.99 5.17
C MET A 167 0.12 17.27 6.35
N GLU A 168 -0.76 18.25 6.24
CA GLU A 168 -1.76 18.58 7.26
C GLU A 168 -2.76 17.44 7.45
N TYR A 169 -3.23 16.83 6.37
CA TYR A 169 -4.13 15.68 6.45
C TYR A 169 -3.44 14.47 7.09
N PHE A 170 -2.20 14.17 6.69
CA PHE A 170 -1.41 13.12 7.34
C PHE A 170 -1.25 13.40 8.84
N TYR A 171 -0.90 14.63 9.23
CA TYR A 171 -0.80 15.03 10.64
C TYR A 171 -2.11 14.79 11.39
N SER A 172 -3.25 15.15 10.79
CA SER A 172 -4.57 14.96 11.42
C SER A 172 -4.90 13.50 11.73
N GLN A 173 -4.38 12.55 10.94
CA GLN A 173 -4.61 11.11 11.12
C GLN A 173 -3.53 10.46 11.99
N MET A 174 -2.26 10.77 11.75
CA MET A 174 -1.10 10.09 12.35
C MET A 174 -0.59 10.76 13.63
N GLY A 175 -0.91 12.04 13.84
CA GLY A 175 -0.55 12.82 15.04
C GLY A 175 0.85 13.45 15.01
N PHE A 176 1.56 13.41 13.88
CA PHE A 176 2.88 14.03 13.70
C PHE A 176 3.10 14.42 12.24
N TYR A 177 3.99 15.39 12.01
CA TYR A 177 4.37 15.79 10.65
C TYR A 177 5.40 14.81 10.09
N PRO A 178 5.19 14.30 8.86
CA PRO A 178 6.14 13.40 8.23
C PRO A 178 7.39 14.18 7.81
N LYS A 179 8.57 13.59 8.02
CA LYS A 179 9.85 14.20 7.60
C LYS A 179 10.14 13.98 6.12
N GLY A 180 9.68 12.86 5.58
CA GLY A 180 9.85 12.49 4.17
C GLY A 180 8.58 12.64 3.37
N MET A 181 8.75 12.70 2.05
CA MET A 181 7.65 12.67 1.10
C MET A 181 7.96 11.73 -0.07
N TRP A 182 7.00 10.86 -0.39
CA TRP A 182 6.96 10.19 -1.69
C TRP A 182 6.34 11.14 -2.72
N LEU A 183 7.10 11.55 -3.73
CA LEU A 183 6.54 12.31 -4.84
C LEU A 183 5.74 11.35 -5.74
N PRO A 184 4.53 11.70 -6.20
CA PRO A 184 3.79 10.87 -7.16
C PRO A 184 4.66 10.51 -8.36
N GLU A 185 4.76 9.22 -8.67
CA GLU A 185 5.61 8.67 -9.72
C GLU A 185 7.12 9.00 -9.59
N CYS A 186 7.59 9.34 -8.37
CA CYS A 186 8.93 9.90 -8.15
C CYS A 186 9.23 11.09 -9.09
N ALA A 187 8.18 11.82 -9.48
CA ALA A 187 8.24 12.78 -10.56
C ALA A 187 8.74 14.13 -10.02
N TYR A 188 9.96 14.48 -10.44
CA TYR A 188 10.67 15.67 -10.00
C TYR A 188 10.97 16.59 -11.18
N PHE A 189 10.96 17.90 -10.93
CA PHE A 189 11.51 18.91 -11.84
C PHE A 189 12.38 19.90 -11.06
N PRO A 190 13.43 20.47 -11.67
CA PRO A 190 14.28 21.45 -11.00
C PRO A 190 13.48 22.63 -10.44
N GLY A 191 13.67 22.94 -9.15
CA GLY A 191 12.94 23.99 -8.42
C GLY A 191 11.79 23.48 -7.56
N LEU A 192 11.35 22.22 -7.73
CA LEU A 192 10.36 21.61 -6.83
C LEU A 192 10.88 21.48 -5.40
N ASP A 193 12.17 21.28 -5.22
CA ASP A 193 12.86 21.18 -3.93
C ASP A 193 12.70 22.43 -3.07
N LYS A 194 12.61 23.61 -3.69
CA LYS A 194 12.31 24.85 -2.97
C LYS A 194 10.91 24.84 -2.35
N ILE A 195 9.92 24.34 -3.09
CA ILE A 195 8.55 24.23 -2.59
C ILE A 195 8.50 23.17 -1.48
N LEU A 196 9.15 22.02 -1.69
CA LEU A 196 9.27 20.96 -0.69
C LEU A 196 9.89 21.48 0.62
N TYR A 197 11.00 22.21 0.53
CA TYR A 197 11.65 22.83 1.69
C TYR A 197 10.73 23.81 2.42
N GLN A 198 10.03 24.68 1.67
CA GLN A 198 9.10 25.66 2.24
C GLN A 198 7.93 25.02 3.00
N GLU A 199 7.44 23.87 2.54
CA GLU A 199 6.39 23.11 3.22
C GLU A 199 6.94 22.16 4.30
N GLY A 200 8.26 22.16 4.56
CA GLY A 200 8.89 21.41 5.65
C GLY A 200 9.25 19.96 5.33
N VAL A 201 9.30 19.59 4.05
CA VAL A 201 9.77 18.25 3.62
C VAL A 201 11.29 18.19 3.72
N GLY A 202 11.79 17.26 4.52
CA GLY A 202 13.23 17.06 4.76
C GLY A 202 13.89 16.12 3.76
N TYR A 203 13.16 15.18 3.16
CA TYR A 203 13.69 14.31 2.12
C TYR A 203 12.61 13.75 1.18
N PHE A 204 13.04 13.33 -0.01
CA PHE A 204 12.20 12.65 -0.99
C PHE A 204 12.98 11.63 -1.83
N PHE A 205 12.27 10.94 -2.71
CA PHE A 205 12.80 9.89 -3.58
C PHE A 205 12.70 10.30 -5.05
N VAL A 206 13.72 9.92 -5.82
CA VAL A 206 13.75 10.06 -7.27
C VAL A 206 14.11 8.73 -7.91
N GLU A 207 13.75 8.59 -9.18
CA GLU A 207 14.26 7.48 -9.97
C GLU A 207 15.76 7.62 -10.22
N ARG A 208 16.45 6.50 -10.51
CA ARG A 208 17.88 6.47 -10.86
C ARG A 208 18.28 7.59 -11.81
N HIS A 209 17.49 7.84 -12.86
CA HIS A 209 17.82 8.85 -13.87
C HIS A 209 17.85 10.28 -13.29
N GLY A 210 17.10 10.56 -12.22
CA GLY A 210 17.10 11.84 -11.52
C GLY A 210 18.44 12.15 -10.86
N LEU A 211 19.18 11.14 -10.40
CA LEU A 211 20.55 11.30 -9.89
C LEU A 211 21.61 11.13 -10.99
N GLN A 212 21.40 10.23 -11.94
CA GLN A 212 22.34 9.97 -13.03
C GLN A 212 22.57 11.21 -13.92
N TYR A 213 21.53 12.02 -14.12
CA TYR A 213 21.61 13.26 -14.91
C TYR A 213 21.66 14.52 -14.05
N ALA A 214 21.93 14.40 -12.74
CA ALA A 214 22.12 15.55 -11.88
C ALA A 214 23.42 16.29 -12.21
N CYS A 215 23.46 17.59 -11.89
CA CYS A 215 24.64 18.44 -12.08
C CYS A 215 25.01 19.11 -10.75
N PRO A 216 26.17 18.77 -10.14
CA PRO A 216 27.11 17.73 -10.56
C PRO A 216 26.53 16.31 -10.41
N MET A 217 27.07 15.35 -11.15
CA MET A 217 26.69 13.94 -11.00
C MET A 217 27.21 13.41 -9.65
N PRO A 218 26.40 12.71 -8.83
CA PRO A 218 26.82 12.19 -7.54
C PRO A 218 27.90 11.10 -7.68
N GLU A 219 28.99 11.22 -6.92
CA GLU A 219 30.12 10.26 -6.97
C GLU A 219 29.69 8.82 -6.63
N ASN A 220 28.79 8.67 -5.64
CA ASN A 220 28.30 7.37 -5.18
C ASN A 220 27.01 6.92 -5.88
N GLY A 221 26.59 7.60 -6.96
CA GLY A 221 25.37 7.30 -7.69
C GLY A 221 24.12 7.30 -6.78
N VAL A 222 23.39 6.19 -6.76
CA VAL A 222 22.15 6.02 -5.94
C VAL A 222 22.41 5.46 -4.54
N TYR A 223 23.66 5.11 -4.21
CA TYR A 223 24.01 4.40 -2.96
C TYR A 223 24.36 5.35 -1.80
N SER A 224 24.19 6.65 -1.99
CA SER A 224 24.26 7.66 -0.94
C SER A 224 23.26 8.76 -1.25
N PRO A 225 22.56 9.32 -0.25
CA PRO A 225 21.71 10.47 -0.50
C PRO A 225 22.56 11.67 -0.92
N ILE A 226 21.96 12.54 -1.73
CA ILE A 226 22.49 13.88 -1.98
C ILE A 226 21.59 14.91 -1.32
N TYR A 227 22.06 16.16 -1.24
CA TYR A 227 21.25 17.28 -0.78
C TYR A 227 21.07 18.26 -1.93
N THR A 228 19.84 18.77 -2.10
CA THR A 228 19.59 19.88 -3.01
C THR A 228 20.18 21.18 -2.45
N PRO A 229 20.33 22.25 -3.26
CA PRO A 229 20.80 23.55 -2.77
C PRO A 229 19.95 24.12 -1.62
N GLU A 230 18.67 23.77 -1.57
CA GLU A 230 17.73 24.16 -0.50
C GLU A 230 17.86 23.29 0.77
N GLY A 231 18.71 22.25 0.74
CA GLY A 231 18.97 21.39 1.90
C GLY A 231 18.02 20.20 2.07
N VAL A 232 17.23 19.85 1.04
CA VAL A 232 16.36 18.67 1.05
C VAL A 232 17.15 17.44 0.61
N ALA A 233 17.11 16.35 1.38
CA ALA A 233 17.81 15.13 1.00
C ALA A 233 17.07 14.36 -0.13
N VAL A 234 17.83 13.78 -1.05
CA VAL A 234 17.31 13.05 -2.21
C VAL A 234 17.89 11.65 -2.23
N PHE A 235 17.01 10.65 -2.23
CA PHE A 235 17.38 9.24 -2.34
C PHE A 235 17.03 8.71 -3.74
N GLY A 236 17.97 8.02 -4.37
CA GLY A 236 17.76 7.38 -5.67
C GLY A 236 17.34 5.91 -5.54
N ARG A 237 16.46 5.44 -6.43
CA ARG A 237 16.10 4.02 -6.50
C ARG A 237 17.28 3.15 -6.95
N ASP A 238 17.55 2.06 -6.23
CA ASP A 238 18.47 1.01 -6.68
C ASP A 238 17.81 0.16 -7.79
N PRO A 239 18.29 0.20 -9.04
CA PRO A 239 17.69 -0.56 -10.14
C PRO A 239 17.88 -2.07 -9.99
N LEU A 240 18.98 -2.53 -9.38
CA LEU A 240 19.34 -3.95 -9.34
C LEU A 240 18.41 -4.71 -8.39
N SER A 241 18.17 -4.14 -7.20
CA SER A 241 17.22 -4.70 -6.25
C SER A 241 15.79 -4.66 -6.78
N SER A 242 15.41 -3.59 -7.50
CA SER A 242 14.05 -3.41 -8.03
C SER A 242 13.67 -4.50 -9.04
N GLU A 243 14.51 -4.78 -10.03
CA GLU A 243 14.21 -5.78 -11.07
C GLU A 243 13.98 -7.18 -10.47
N LYS A 244 14.81 -7.58 -9.49
CA LYS A 244 14.69 -8.88 -8.84
C LYS A 244 13.42 -9.03 -8.03
N VAL A 245 12.91 -7.96 -7.43
CA VAL A 245 11.73 -8.02 -6.55
C VAL A 245 10.43 -7.78 -7.31
N TRP A 246 10.44 -6.98 -8.37
CA TRP A 246 9.21 -6.53 -9.04
C TRP A 246 8.91 -7.20 -10.38
N SER A 247 9.90 -7.78 -11.07
CA SER A 247 9.63 -8.42 -12.36
C SER A 247 8.94 -9.77 -12.16
N GLY A 248 7.76 -9.94 -12.74
CA GLY A 248 7.08 -11.24 -12.84
C GLY A 248 7.76 -12.21 -13.81
N GLU A 249 8.65 -11.73 -14.68
CA GLU A 249 9.33 -12.56 -15.69
C GLU A 249 10.71 -13.04 -15.23
N VAL A 250 11.49 -12.14 -14.61
CA VAL A 250 12.89 -12.42 -14.23
C VAL A 250 13.18 -12.27 -12.73
N GLY A 251 12.17 -11.82 -11.97
CA GLY A 251 12.24 -11.61 -10.53
C GLY A 251 11.62 -12.75 -9.74
N TYR A 252 11.65 -12.62 -8.41
CA TYR A 252 11.10 -13.63 -7.49
C TYR A 252 9.61 -13.92 -7.74
N PRO A 253 8.71 -12.93 -7.96
CA PRO A 253 7.27 -13.18 -8.07
C PRO A 253 6.87 -14.17 -9.18
N GLY A 254 7.69 -14.32 -10.23
CA GLY A 254 7.46 -15.27 -11.32
C GLY A 254 7.74 -16.73 -11.01
N HIS A 255 8.21 -17.04 -9.79
CA HIS A 255 8.56 -18.42 -9.44
C HIS A 255 7.31 -19.34 -9.49
N PRO A 256 7.38 -20.53 -10.10
CA PRO A 256 6.21 -21.42 -10.31
C PRO A 256 5.59 -22.01 -9.02
N TYR A 257 6.11 -21.66 -7.84
CA TYR A 257 5.56 -22.05 -6.54
C TYR A 257 4.80 -20.89 -5.87
N TYR A 258 4.83 -19.69 -6.43
CA TYR A 258 3.98 -18.60 -5.98
C TYR A 258 2.56 -18.74 -6.54
N ARG A 259 1.62 -18.18 -5.78
CA ARG A 259 0.19 -18.19 -6.11
C ARG A 259 -0.05 -17.48 -7.44
N GLU A 260 -0.75 -18.12 -8.36
CA GLU A 260 -1.20 -17.52 -9.62
C GLU A 260 -2.25 -16.44 -9.34
N PHE A 261 -2.01 -15.22 -9.82
CA PHE A 261 -2.90 -14.08 -9.56
C PHE A 261 -4.17 -14.12 -10.40
N TYR A 262 -4.11 -14.64 -11.63
CA TYR A 262 -5.18 -14.61 -12.62
C TYR A 262 -6.11 -15.85 -12.61
N ARG A 263 -5.95 -16.74 -11.63
CA ARG A 263 -6.87 -17.85 -11.37
C ARG A 263 -7.63 -17.57 -10.08
N ASP A 264 -8.94 -17.74 -10.10
CA ASP A 264 -9.80 -17.43 -8.96
C ASP A 264 -11.12 -18.21 -9.07
N VAL A 265 -11.63 -18.67 -7.93
CA VAL A 265 -12.89 -19.43 -7.88
C VAL A 265 -14.09 -18.64 -8.42
N GLY A 266 -14.03 -17.29 -8.37
CA GLY A 266 -15.04 -16.41 -8.96
C GLY A 266 -15.18 -16.55 -10.47
N TYR A 267 -14.13 -17.00 -11.17
CA TYR A 267 -14.17 -17.30 -12.60
C TYR A 267 -14.40 -18.79 -12.89
N ASP A 268 -13.85 -19.67 -12.05
CA ASP A 268 -13.79 -21.11 -12.34
C ASP A 268 -15.03 -21.91 -11.92
N LEU A 269 -15.69 -21.52 -10.83
CA LEU A 269 -16.80 -22.29 -10.27
C LEU A 269 -18.14 -21.96 -10.95
N ASP A 270 -19.11 -22.84 -10.72
CA ASP A 270 -20.48 -22.65 -11.20
C ASP A 270 -21.04 -21.28 -10.80
N PHE A 271 -21.76 -20.64 -11.73
CA PHE A 271 -22.22 -19.28 -11.56
C PHE A 271 -23.17 -19.15 -10.36
N GLU A 272 -24.15 -20.05 -10.22
CA GLU A 272 -25.14 -19.95 -9.15
C GLU A 272 -24.51 -20.18 -7.77
N TYR A 273 -23.39 -20.92 -7.71
CA TYR A 273 -22.62 -21.11 -6.50
C TYR A 273 -21.89 -19.82 -6.05
N VAL A 274 -21.25 -19.10 -6.98
CA VAL A 274 -20.44 -17.90 -6.65
C VAL A 274 -21.21 -16.59 -6.72
N LYS A 275 -22.41 -16.58 -7.31
CA LYS A 275 -23.26 -15.40 -7.53
C LYS A 275 -23.37 -14.47 -6.31
N PRO A 276 -23.51 -14.95 -5.06
CA PRO A 276 -23.59 -14.05 -3.89
C PRO A 276 -22.28 -13.32 -3.54
N TYR A 277 -21.14 -13.74 -4.09
CA TYR A 277 -19.80 -13.27 -3.72
C TYR A 277 -19.09 -12.48 -4.84
N ILE A 278 -19.70 -12.43 -6.02
CA ILE A 278 -19.23 -11.65 -7.18
C ILE A 278 -20.05 -10.35 -7.31
N ASN A 279 -19.91 -9.62 -8.42
CA ASN A 279 -20.60 -8.35 -8.58
C ASN A 279 -22.13 -8.56 -8.66
N PRO A 280 -22.94 -7.65 -8.06
CA PRO A 280 -24.41 -7.79 -8.07
C PRO A 280 -25.04 -7.74 -9.47
N ASP A 281 -24.35 -7.14 -10.44
CA ASP A 281 -24.78 -7.11 -11.85
C ASP A 281 -24.60 -8.46 -12.57
N GLY A 282 -24.03 -9.46 -11.89
CA GLY A 282 -23.76 -10.79 -12.42
C GLY A 282 -22.45 -10.91 -13.17
N MET A 283 -21.63 -9.85 -13.25
CA MET A 283 -20.29 -9.97 -13.81
C MET A 283 -19.37 -10.73 -12.86
N ARG A 284 -18.65 -11.72 -13.39
CA ARG A 284 -17.65 -12.47 -12.63
C ARG A 284 -16.45 -11.58 -12.31
N CYS A 285 -15.96 -11.67 -11.08
CA CYS A 285 -14.81 -10.97 -10.57
C CYS A 285 -14.00 -11.86 -9.62
N ASN A 286 -12.80 -11.42 -9.25
CA ASN A 286 -11.99 -12.13 -8.27
C ASN A 286 -12.65 -12.11 -6.89
N THR A 287 -12.68 -13.26 -6.23
CA THR A 287 -13.09 -13.40 -4.83
C THR A 287 -11.91 -13.27 -3.86
N GLY A 288 -10.68 -13.51 -4.32
CA GLY A 288 -9.48 -13.58 -3.50
C GLY A 288 -9.08 -15.01 -3.10
N ILE A 289 -9.97 -15.99 -3.33
CA ILE A 289 -9.66 -17.42 -3.18
C ILE A 289 -9.20 -17.94 -4.55
N LYS A 290 -7.92 -18.30 -4.64
CA LYS A 290 -7.21 -18.60 -5.88
C LYS A 290 -6.61 -20.01 -5.84
#